data_AF-A0A6G3BIS5-F1
#
_entry.id   AF-A0A6G3BIS5-F1
#
_cell.length_a   1.000
_cell.length_b   1.000
_cell.length_c   1.000
_cell.angle_alpha   90.00
_cell.angle_beta   90.00
_cell.angle_gamma   90.00
#
_symmetry.space_group_name_H-M   'P 1'
#
loop_
_entity.id
_entity.type
_entity.pdbx_description
1 polymer ?
#
loop_
_entity_poly.entity_id
_entity_poly.type
_entity_poly.pdbx_seq_one_letter_code
_entity_poly.pdbx_strand_id
1 'polypeptide(L)'
;MYVCSCFGITEAQVKKHADAGACTPRQIASACKAGTDCGGCVRRIQALLGRDCSRRDLTGQQREPAAASVTHPVPAAASVSHPVPAAAPVSHPVPAVAPLAA
;
A
#
# COMPACT_ATOMS: atom_id res chain seq x y z
N MET A 1 19.12 1.24 -12.14
CA MET A 1 18.15 1.53 -13.22
C MET A 1 16.86 2.11 -12.64
N TYR A 2 15.93 2.56 -13.50
CA TYR A 2 14.56 2.92 -13.11
C TYR A 2 13.64 1.70 -12.99
N VAL A 3 12.83 1.69 -11.94
CA VAL A 3 11.79 0.68 -11.66
C VAL A 3 10.41 1.21 -12.02
N CYS A 4 10.12 2.47 -11.69
CA CYS A 4 8.86 3.14 -12.01
C CYS A 4 9.14 4.36 -12.89
N SER A 5 8.68 4.33 -14.13
CA SER A 5 8.83 5.45 -15.06
C SER A 5 7.90 6.62 -14.73
N CYS A 6 6.69 6.36 -14.22
CA CYS A 6 5.70 7.41 -13.94
C CYS A 6 6.18 8.43 -12.91
N PHE A 7 6.89 7.96 -11.88
CA PHE A 7 7.40 8.79 -10.79
C PHE A 7 8.94 8.86 -10.76
N GLY A 8 9.61 8.31 -11.78
CA GLY A 8 11.07 8.33 -11.87
C GLY A 8 11.78 7.60 -10.72
N ILE A 9 11.19 6.52 -10.19
CA ILE A 9 11.75 5.78 -9.04
C ILE A 9 12.80 4.78 -9.52
N THR A 10 13.94 4.77 -8.87
CA THR A 10 15.09 3.90 -9.16
C THR A 10 15.13 2.66 -8.27
N GLU A 11 15.84 1.62 -8.73
CA GLU A 11 16.09 0.42 -7.92
C GLU A 11 16.82 0.75 -6.62
N ALA A 12 17.71 1.75 -6.64
CA ALA A 12 18.41 2.19 -5.45
C ALA A 12 17.47 2.80 -4.41
N GLN A 13 16.46 3.58 -4.83
CA GLN A 13 15.43 4.11 -3.94
C GLN A 13 14.58 2.98 -3.36
N VAL A 14 14.13 2.02 -4.19
CA VAL A 14 13.37 0.86 -3.70
C VAL A 14 14.15 0.09 -2.64
N LYS A 15 15.45 -0.16 -2.86
CA LYS A 15 16.33 -0.82 -1.88
C LYS A 15 16.47 -0.01 -0.60
N LYS A 16 16.74 1.30 -0.69
CA LYS A 16 16.82 2.18 0.49
C LYS A 16 15.56 2.14 1.35
N HIS A 17 14.38 2.13 0.73
CA HIS A 17 13.12 2.01 1.47
C HIS A 17 12.92 0.62 2.06
N ALA A 18 13.35 -0.44 1.38
CA ALA A 18 13.36 -1.79 1.92
C ALA A 18 14.29 -1.91 3.14
N ASP A 19 15.48 -1.32 3.08
CA ASP A 19 16.43 -1.22 4.20
C ASP A 19 15.85 -0.41 5.37
N ALA A 20 15.02 0.59 5.08
CA ALA A 20 14.28 1.36 6.07
C ALA A 20 13.04 0.64 6.62
N GLY A 21 12.75 -0.60 6.18
CA GLY A 21 11.66 -1.43 6.69
C GLY A 21 10.43 -1.57 5.78
N ALA A 22 10.42 -0.96 4.58
CA ALA A 22 9.35 -1.16 3.61
C ALA A 22 9.47 -2.54 2.92
N CYS A 23 8.87 -3.53 3.56
CA CYS A 23 8.93 -4.94 3.21
C CYS A 23 7.89 -5.36 2.15
N THR A 24 6.96 -4.48 1.76
CA THR A 24 5.92 -4.82 0.77
C THR A 24 5.82 -3.77 -0.34
N PRO A 25 5.34 -4.12 -1.55
CA PRO A 25 5.12 -3.15 -2.62
C PRO A 25 4.19 -2.02 -2.20
N ARG A 26 3.24 -2.32 -1.30
CA ARG A 26 2.32 -1.33 -0.76
C ARG A 26 3.02 -0.38 0.21
N GLN A 27 3.92 -0.87 1.06
CA GLN A 27 4.77 -0.01 1.91
C GLN A 27 5.74 0.83 1.06
N ILE A 28 6.32 0.27 0.00
CA ILE A 28 7.14 1.02 -0.96
C ILE A 28 6.31 2.11 -1.64
N ALA A 29 5.08 1.80 -2.06
CA ALA A 29 4.16 2.79 -2.62
C ALA A 29 3.86 3.91 -1.63
N SER A 30 3.65 3.60 -0.35
CA SER A 30 3.46 4.62 0.69
C SER A 30 4.71 5.47 0.94
N ALA A 31 5.90 4.89 0.85
CA ALA A 31 7.15 5.58 1.13
C ALA A 31 7.64 6.45 -0.03
N CYS A 32 7.45 6.02 -1.28
CA CYS A 32 8.05 6.65 -2.46
C CYS A 32 7.10 6.81 -3.65
N LYS A 33 5.80 6.57 -3.47
CA LYS A 33 4.75 6.72 -4.50
C LYS A 33 4.86 5.75 -5.70
N ALA A 34 5.77 4.79 -5.66
CA ALA A 34 5.90 3.81 -6.75
C ALA A 34 4.64 2.95 -6.87
N GLY A 35 4.12 2.79 -8.10
CA GLY A 35 3.01 1.87 -8.36
C GLY A 35 1.61 2.39 -8.00
N THR A 36 1.46 3.68 -7.66
CA THR A 36 0.14 4.30 -7.41
C THR A 36 -0.54 4.86 -8.67
N ASP A 37 0.11 4.71 -9.83
CA ASP A 37 -0.38 5.14 -11.15
C ASP A 37 -0.70 3.90 -12.02
N CYS A 38 0.03 3.67 -13.12
CA CYS A 38 -0.22 2.56 -14.03
C CYS A 38 0.07 1.16 -13.46
N GLY A 39 0.73 1.07 -12.30
CA GLY A 39 0.97 -0.20 -11.59
C GLY A 39 1.97 -1.17 -12.24
N GLY A 40 2.50 -0.91 -13.44
CA GLY A 40 3.37 -1.86 -14.15
C GLY A 40 4.66 -2.23 -13.41
N CYS A 41 5.13 -1.36 -12.51
CA CYS A 41 6.32 -1.59 -11.70
C CYS A 41 6.10 -2.54 -10.50
N VAL A 42 4.84 -2.84 -10.12
CA VAL A 42 4.52 -3.57 -8.88
C VAL A 42 5.14 -4.98 -8.87
N ARG A 43 5.05 -5.72 -9.98
CA ARG A 43 5.65 -7.06 -10.09
C ARG A 43 7.17 -7.02 -10.01
N ARG A 44 7.79 -5.99 -10.58
CA ARG A 44 9.24 -5.77 -10.50
C ARG A 44 9.67 -5.46 -9.06
N ILE A 45 8.92 -4.60 -8.37
CA ILE A 45 9.15 -4.29 -6.96
C ILE A 45 9.04 -5.55 -6.09
N GLN A 46 8.02 -6.40 -6.32
CA GLN A 46 7.89 -7.69 -5.63
C GLN A 46 9.12 -8.57 -5.83
N ALA A 47 9.64 -8.66 -7.05
CA ALA A 47 10.84 -9.44 -7.34
C ALA A 47 12.10 -8.88 -6.64
N LEU A 48 12.22 -7.56 -6.54
CA LEU A 48 13.34 -6.90 -5.85
C LEU A 48 13.31 -7.10 -4.33
N LEU A 49 12.12 -7.14 -3.73
CA LEU A 49 11.92 -7.33 -2.29
C LEU A 49 12.05 -8.79 -1.84
N GLY A 50 11.99 -9.75 -2.77
CA GLY A 50 12.01 -11.18 -2.45
C GLY A 50 10.74 -11.67 -1.74
N ARG A 51 10.74 -12.95 -1.34
CA ARG A 51 9.61 -13.60 -0.65
C ARG A 51 9.70 -13.51 0.89
N ASP A 52 10.78 -12.94 1.40
CA ASP A 52 11.22 -13.10 2.80
C ASP A 52 10.75 -11.96 3.73
N CYS A 53 10.00 -11.02 3.19
CA CYS A 53 9.41 -9.91 3.91
C CYS A 53 8.21 -10.30 4.80
N SER A 54 7.79 -11.57 4.77
CA SER A 54 6.55 -12.04 5.40
C SER A 54 6.62 -12.34 6.91
N ARG A 55 7.80 -12.27 7.55
CA ARG A 55 7.97 -12.65 8.98
C ARG A 55 8.41 -11.51 9.91
N ARG A 56 9.19 -10.54 9.42
CA ARG A 56 9.90 -9.57 10.29
C ARG A 56 8.99 -8.45 10.83
N ASP A 57 7.94 -8.09 10.10
CA ASP A 57 7.01 -7.02 10.46
C ASP A 57 6.06 -7.43 11.62
N LEU A 58 5.60 -8.69 11.65
CA LEU A 58 4.71 -9.19 12.71
C LEU A 58 5.38 -9.38 14.07
N THR A 59 6.71 -9.52 14.11
CA THR A 59 7.47 -9.79 15.35
C THR A 59 8.24 -8.57 15.85
N GLY A 60 8.48 -7.56 15.00
CA GLY A 60 9.21 -6.33 15.35
C GLY A 60 8.35 -5.17 15.88
N GLN A 61 7.05 -5.13 15.56
CA GLN A 61 6.14 -4.08 16.07
C GLN A 61 5.45 -4.46 17.40
N GLN A 62 5.63 -5.70 17.88
CA GLN A 62 5.17 -6.17 19.20
C GLN A 62 6.27 -5.95 20.26
N ARG A 63 6.81 -4.72 20.39
CA ARG A 63 7.62 -4.35 21.56
C ARG A 63 7.54 -2.86 21.88
N GLU A 64 6.37 -2.44 22.35
CA GLU A 64 6.30 -1.63 23.57
C GLU A 64 5.73 -2.52 24.69
N PRO A 65 6.54 -2.91 25.70
CA PRO A 65 6.04 -3.53 26.92
C PRO A 65 5.74 -2.42 27.93
N ALA A 66 4.52 -1.90 27.95
CA ALA A 66 4.01 -1.19 29.12
C ALA A 66 3.46 -2.23 30.11
N ALA A 67 4.32 -2.66 31.01
CA ALA A 67 3.93 -3.54 32.11
C ALA A 67 2.98 -2.82 33.06
N ALA A 68 1.72 -3.26 33.11
CA ALA A 68 0.89 -3.22 34.31
C ALA A 68 -0.12 -4.37 34.24
N SER A 69 0.18 -5.40 35.03
CA SER A 69 -0.69 -6.53 35.38
C SER A 69 -2.08 -6.04 35.80
N VAL A 70 -3.16 -6.60 35.24
CA VAL A 70 -4.09 -7.52 35.95
C VAL A 70 -5.31 -7.85 35.07
N THR A 71 -5.68 -9.14 35.10
CA THR A 71 -7.04 -9.68 35.01
C THR A 71 -7.85 -9.42 33.75
N HIS A 72 -8.14 -10.51 33.03
CA HIS A 72 -9.27 -10.64 32.12
C HIS A 72 -10.57 -10.09 32.73
N PRO A 73 -11.28 -9.25 31.98
CA PRO A 73 -12.69 -9.52 31.75
C PRO A 73 -12.93 -9.77 30.26
N VAL A 74 -13.73 -10.77 29.94
CA VAL A 74 -14.33 -10.92 28.61
C VAL A 74 -15.34 -9.78 28.45
N PRO A 75 -15.25 -8.89 27.45
CA PRO A 75 -16.39 -8.06 27.08
C PRO A 75 -17.12 -8.72 25.92
N ALA A 76 -18.34 -9.17 26.21
CA ALA A 76 -19.38 -9.34 25.21
C ALA A 76 -19.61 -8.01 24.47
N ALA A 77 -19.80 -8.10 23.16
CA ALA A 77 -20.46 -7.15 22.27
C ALA A 77 -20.04 -5.66 22.36
N ALA A 78 -19.30 -5.20 21.34
CA ALA A 78 -19.43 -3.83 20.85
C ALA A 78 -18.97 -3.74 19.40
N SER A 79 -19.94 -3.52 18.49
CA SER A 79 -19.72 -3.16 17.09
C SER A 79 -18.75 -2.00 16.97
N VAL A 80 -17.70 -2.16 16.17
CA VAL A 80 -17.00 -1.04 15.54
C VAL A 80 -17.28 -1.08 14.04
N SER A 81 -18.30 -0.33 13.67
CA SER A 81 -18.56 0.13 12.32
C SER A 81 -17.27 0.71 11.76
N HIS A 82 -16.72 0.04 10.74
CA HIS A 82 -15.67 0.63 9.94
C HIS A 82 -16.27 1.83 9.19
N PRO A 83 -15.70 3.04 9.27
CA PRO A 83 -16.05 4.08 8.31
C PRO A 83 -15.57 3.61 6.93
N VAL A 84 -16.51 3.22 6.09
CA VAL A 84 -16.27 2.99 4.67
C VAL A 84 -15.81 4.34 4.08
N PRO A 85 -14.59 4.48 3.53
CA PRO A 85 -14.27 5.69 2.80
C PRO A 85 -15.19 5.74 1.58
N ALA A 86 -16.00 6.79 1.51
CA ALA A 86 -16.87 7.10 0.39
C ALA A 86 -16.03 7.27 -0.89
N ALA A 87 -15.88 6.19 -1.64
CA ALA A 87 -15.45 6.26 -3.03
C ALA A 87 -16.63 6.80 -3.84
N ALA A 88 -16.64 8.12 -4.04
CA ALA A 88 -17.50 8.77 -5.01
C ALA A 88 -17.17 8.21 -6.41
N PRO A 89 -18.15 7.73 -7.19
CA PRO A 89 -17.94 7.48 -8.60
C PRO A 89 -17.86 8.83 -9.31
N VAL A 90 -16.67 9.20 -9.79
CA VAL A 90 -16.50 10.26 -10.78
C VAL A 90 -17.15 9.80 -12.09
N SER A 91 -18.40 10.16 -12.27
CA SER A 91 -19.09 10.18 -13.55
C SER A 91 -18.26 11.01 -14.53
N HIS A 92 -17.54 10.33 -15.43
CA HIS A 92 -16.96 10.98 -16.58
C HIS A 92 -18.08 11.13 -17.63
N PRO A 93 -18.34 12.33 -18.15
CA PRO A 93 -19.27 12.50 -19.26
C PRO A 93 -18.68 11.85 -20.51
N VAL A 94 -19.43 10.91 -21.10
CA VAL A 94 -19.21 10.42 -22.47
C VAL A 94 -19.42 11.60 -23.44
N PRO A 95 -18.43 11.99 -24.26
CA PRO A 95 -18.66 12.99 -25.30
C PRO A 95 -19.56 12.40 -26.39
N ALA A 96 -20.66 13.10 -26.67
CA ALA A 96 -21.56 12.81 -27.77
C ALA A 96 -20.82 12.96 -29.10
N VAL A 97 -20.60 11.84 -29.79
CA VAL A 97 -20.24 11.84 -31.21
C VAL A 97 -21.53 12.05 -32.01
N ALA A 98 -21.67 13.23 -32.60
CA ALA A 98 -22.73 13.53 -33.55
C ALA A 98 -22.46 12.84 -34.90
N PRO A 99 -23.48 12.34 -35.62
CA PRO A 99 -23.29 11.76 -36.94
C PRO A 99 -23.08 12.85 -37.99
N LEU A 100 -21.99 12.75 -38.77
CA LEU A 100 -21.80 13.54 -39.98
C LEU A 100 -22.62 12.90 -41.10
N ALA A 101 -23.61 13.66 -41.57
CA ALA A 101 -24.42 13.34 -42.73
C ALA A 101 -23.57 13.33 -44.02
N ALA A 102 -23.88 12.38 -44.90
CA ALA A 102 -23.66 12.45 -46.34
C ALA A 102 -24.77 11.63 -47.03
#